data_AF-A0A177BUL2-F1
#
_entry.id   AF-A0A177BUL2-F1
#
_cell.length_a   1.000
_cell.length_b   1.000
_cell.length_c   1.000
_cell.angle_alpha   90.00
_cell.angle_beta   90.00
_cell.angle_gamma   90.00
#
_symmetry.space_group_name_H-M   'P 1'
#
loop_
_entity.id
_entity.type
_entity.pdbx_description
1 polymer ?
#
loop_
_entity_poly.entity_id
_entity_poly.type
_entity_poly.pdbx_seq_one_letter_code
_entity_poly.pdbx_strand_id
1 'polypeptide(L)'
;MIQGQQNLALPSASFPKRLRNSEFGRGASTQGFSRVKGNMNETGRIDNNTMLRKKLGADLVKAVHLPTCSLAGLIPVNFSDGRLDIYARQPTQQEWIAYNARNSQRKVCGFYQMGQPCKTTPCGFDRRHLGLDALHILKFLLKNVPCVEEPSCRRLDCFSGHVCQKDGCRVTSADKIRRDNHTSDLWVSKFVKPDG
;
A
#
# COMPACT_ATOMS: atom_id res chain seq x y z
N MET A 1 -4.30 25.01 49.03
CA MET A 1 -4.49 23.55 48.89
C MET A 1 -5.22 23.31 47.58
N ILE A 2 -4.72 22.36 46.79
CA ILE A 2 -4.82 22.33 45.32
C ILE A 2 -6.16 21.71 44.87
N GLN A 3 -6.72 22.29 43.81
CA GLN A 3 -7.99 21.95 43.16
C GLN A 3 -7.96 20.62 42.39
N GLY A 4 -9.10 19.92 42.41
CA GLY A 4 -9.78 19.35 41.23
C GLY A 4 -9.05 18.33 40.36
N GLN A 5 -9.27 17.04 40.63
CA GLN A 5 -9.07 15.98 39.63
C GLN A 5 -10.30 15.90 38.72
N GLN A 6 -10.17 16.38 37.48
CA GLN A 6 -11.11 16.08 36.40
C GLN A 6 -10.59 14.88 35.60
N ASN A 7 -11.36 13.80 35.60
CA ASN A 7 -11.21 12.67 34.69
C ASN A 7 -11.50 13.14 33.25
N LEU A 8 -10.45 13.34 32.45
CA LEU A 8 -10.58 13.51 31.01
C LEU A 8 -10.59 12.14 30.35
N ALA A 9 -11.79 11.61 30.10
CA ALA A 9 -12.00 10.51 29.17
C ALA A 9 -11.57 10.96 27.76
N LEU A 10 -10.59 10.27 27.18
CA LEU A 10 -10.15 10.49 25.81
C LEU A 10 -11.24 10.00 24.83
N PRO A 11 -11.66 10.80 23.85
CA PRO A 11 -12.63 10.36 22.86
C PRO A 11 -12.03 9.30 21.93
N SER A 12 -12.81 8.24 21.72
CA SER A 12 -12.54 7.17 20.75
C SER A 12 -12.45 7.76 19.33
N ALA A 13 -11.22 7.86 18.82
CA ALA A 13 -10.99 8.33 17.46
C ALA A 13 -11.53 7.30 16.46
N SER A 14 -12.70 7.62 15.91
CA SER A 14 -13.35 6.89 14.84
C SER A 14 -12.54 7.02 13.54
N PHE A 15 -12.19 5.89 12.92
CA PHE A 15 -11.53 5.83 11.62
C PHE A 15 -12.36 6.57 10.54
N PRO A 16 -11.81 7.59 9.85
CA PRO A 16 -12.55 8.24 8.78
C PRO A 16 -12.64 7.35 7.54
N LYS A 17 -13.87 7.04 7.16
CA LYS A 17 -14.25 6.47 5.86
C LYS A 17 -13.88 7.46 4.73
N ARG A 18 -13.40 6.90 3.61
CA ARG A 18 -13.39 7.44 2.23
C ARG A 18 -12.57 8.71 1.96
N LEU A 19 -11.43 8.51 1.30
CA LEU A 19 -11.06 9.35 0.15
C LEU A 19 -11.89 8.86 -1.05
N ARG A 20 -12.99 9.56 -1.38
CA ARG A 20 -13.70 9.38 -2.65
C ARG A 20 -12.83 9.97 -3.76
N ASN A 21 -12.40 9.14 -4.70
CA ASN A 21 -12.10 9.61 -6.05
C ASN A 21 -13.37 9.38 -6.86
N SER A 22 -14.06 10.47 -7.17
CA SER A 22 -15.00 10.51 -8.29
C SER A 22 -14.22 10.36 -9.59
N GLU A 23 -14.89 9.79 -10.59
CA GLU A 23 -14.47 9.61 -11.99
C GLU A 23 -13.68 8.34 -12.30
N PHE A 24 -14.38 7.20 -12.36
CA PHE A 24 -14.34 6.25 -13.48
C PHE A 24 -15.57 5.30 -13.40
N GLY A 25 -16.50 5.43 -14.36
CA GLY A 25 -17.30 4.36 -14.98
C GLY A 25 -18.26 3.46 -14.16
N ARG A 26 -19.55 3.80 -14.20
CA ARG A 26 -20.81 3.00 -14.37
C ARG A 26 -20.87 1.48 -14.02
N GLY A 27 -21.96 1.08 -13.35
CA GLY A 27 -22.57 -0.27 -13.44
C GLY A 27 -23.33 -0.73 -12.18
N ALA A 28 -24.55 -1.24 -12.32
CA ALA A 28 -25.57 -1.43 -11.27
C ALA A 28 -25.66 -2.85 -10.66
N SER A 29 -26.53 -2.97 -9.62
CA SER A 29 -27.27 -4.19 -9.19
C SER A 29 -26.49 -5.23 -8.35
N THR A 30 -27.00 -6.02 -7.38
CA THR A 30 -28.18 -6.11 -6.49
C THR A 30 -27.82 -7.18 -5.42
N GLN A 31 -28.35 -7.02 -4.20
CA GLN A 31 -28.74 -8.01 -3.17
C GLN A 31 -28.07 -9.41 -3.05
N GLY A 32 -27.81 -9.85 -1.80
CA GLY A 32 -27.76 -11.28 -1.45
C GLY A 32 -26.95 -11.64 -0.20
N PHE A 33 -27.63 -12.12 0.85
CA PHE A 33 -27.08 -12.59 2.12
C PHE A 33 -26.57 -14.06 2.05
N SER A 34 -25.56 -14.33 2.89
CA SER A 34 -25.24 -15.59 3.62
C SER A 34 -24.94 -16.90 2.86
N ARG A 35 -23.75 -17.49 3.13
CA ARG A 35 -23.55 -18.68 4.00
C ARG A 35 -22.08 -19.14 3.96
N VAL A 36 -21.45 -19.20 5.13
CA VAL A 36 -20.11 -19.78 5.33
C VAL A 36 -20.21 -21.32 5.29
N LYS A 37 -19.41 -21.98 4.45
CA LYS A 37 -19.00 -23.38 4.62
C LYS A 37 -17.50 -23.49 4.27
N GLY A 38 -16.77 -24.19 5.13
CA GLY A 38 -15.32 -24.19 5.19
C GLY A 38 -14.60 -25.06 4.15
N ASN A 39 -13.30 -24.74 4.05
CA ASN A 39 -12.11 -25.51 3.68
C ASN A 39 -12.22 -26.76 2.81
N MET A 40 -11.53 -26.73 1.67
CA MET A 40 -10.36 -27.56 1.31
C MET A 40 -9.81 -27.08 -0.03
N ASN A 41 -8.49 -27.02 -0.23
CA ASN A 41 -7.91 -27.07 -1.57
C ASN A 41 -6.82 -28.15 -1.66
N GLU A 42 -6.98 -28.98 -2.69
CA GLU A 42 -6.35 -30.29 -2.93
C GLU A 42 -4.97 -30.22 -3.59
N THR A 43 -4.21 -29.12 -3.44
CA THR A 43 -3.02 -28.92 -4.29
C THR A 43 -1.70 -29.38 -3.69
N GLY A 44 -1.67 -29.96 -2.49
CA GLY A 44 -0.45 -30.59 -1.93
C GLY A 44 0.79 -29.69 -1.85
N ARG A 45 0.64 -28.38 -2.05
CA ARG A 45 1.73 -27.41 -2.00
C ARG A 45 1.81 -26.90 -0.58
N ILE A 46 2.91 -27.19 0.10
CA ILE A 46 3.15 -26.65 1.45
C ILE A 46 3.18 -25.13 1.33
N ASP A 47 2.14 -24.47 1.86
CA ASP A 47 2.13 -23.03 2.01
C ASP A 47 3.07 -22.65 3.15
N ASN A 48 4.36 -22.55 2.83
CA ASN A 48 5.42 -22.12 3.75
C ASN A 48 5.11 -20.74 4.36
N ASN A 49 4.23 -19.94 3.74
CA ASN A 49 3.78 -18.65 4.24
C ASN A 49 2.87 -18.81 5.46
N THR A 50 2.02 -19.84 5.51
CA THR A 50 1.14 -20.10 6.66
C THR A 50 1.91 -20.43 7.93
N MET A 51 3.03 -21.17 7.84
CA MET A 51 3.88 -21.47 9.00
C MET A 51 4.71 -20.27 9.46
N LEU A 52 5.23 -19.47 8.53
CA LEU A 52 5.97 -18.24 8.85
C LEU A 52 5.07 -17.18 9.52
N ARG A 53 3.82 -17.03 9.04
CA ARG A 53 2.81 -16.13 9.64
C ARG A 53 2.52 -16.44 11.10
N LYS A 54 2.49 -17.72 11.48
CA LYS A 54 2.25 -18.16 12.86
C LYS A 54 3.43 -17.86 13.80
N LYS A 55 4.66 -17.77 13.29
CA LYS A 55 5.88 -17.59 14.11
C LYS A 55 6.40 -16.16 14.17
N LEU A 56 6.19 -15.36 13.12
CA LEU A 56 6.90 -14.08 12.92
C LEU A 56 5.97 -12.85 12.82
N GLY A 57 4.64 -13.03 12.76
CA GLY A 57 3.71 -11.92 12.49
C GLY A 57 3.71 -11.54 11.00
N ALA A 58 2.55 -11.15 10.46
CA ALA A 58 2.37 -10.99 9.01
C ALA A 58 3.26 -9.90 8.38
N ASP A 59 3.47 -8.78 9.08
CA ASP A 59 4.34 -7.67 8.67
C ASP A 59 5.78 -8.14 8.47
N LEU A 60 6.28 -8.99 9.38
CA LEU A 60 7.63 -9.54 9.30
C LEU A 60 7.76 -10.50 8.11
N VAL A 61 6.70 -11.26 7.78
CA VAL A 61 6.75 -12.19 6.64
C VAL A 61 6.92 -11.44 5.32
N LYS A 62 6.24 -10.31 5.11
CA LYS A 62 6.44 -9.50 3.90
C LYS A 62 7.79 -8.79 3.90
N ALA A 63 8.21 -8.27 5.05
CA ALA A 63 9.54 -7.67 5.19
C ALA A 63 10.67 -8.66 4.88
N VAL A 64 10.45 -9.97 5.11
CA VAL A 64 11.41 -11.04 4.82
C VAL A 64 11.44 -11.42 3.33
N HIS A 65 10.30 -11.37 2.63
CA HIS A 65 10.24 -11.84 1.23
C HIS A 65 10.41 -10.73 0.20
N LEU A 66 9.89 -9.53 0.47
CA LEU A 66 10.06 -8.40 -0.43
C LEU A 66 11.45 -7.76 -0.24
N PRO A 67 12.08 -7.28 -1.32
CA PRO A 67 13.33 -6.55 -1.20
C PRO A 67 13.15 -5.30 -0.34
N THR A 68 14.06 -5.07 0.61
CA THR A 68 14.06 -3.90 1.49
C THR A 68 14.89 -2.74 0.94
N CYS A 69 15.76 -3.02 -0.03
CA CYS A 69 16.54 -2.04 -0.76
C CYS A 69 16.50 -2.33 -2.26
N SER A 70 16.53 -1.29 -3.08
CA SER A 70 16.75 -1.41 -4.52
C SER A 70 18.24 -1.54 -4.82
N LEU A 71 18.63 -2.49 -5.66
CA LEU A 71 19.96 -2.48 -6.26
C LEU A 71 20.01 -1.35 -7.30
N ALA A 72 21.04 -0.50 -7.23
CA ALA A 72 21.11 0.73 -8.01
C ALA A 72 20.91 0.45 -9.52
N GLY A 73 19.89 1.09 -10.11
CA GLY A 73 19.60 0.99 -11.54
C GLY A 73 18.97 -0.32 -12.01
N LEU A 74 18.54 -1.21 -11.10
CA LEU A 74 17.93 -2.49 -11.46
C LEU A 74 16.57 -2.70 -10.76
N ILE A 75 15.72 -3.51 -11.38
CA ILE A 75 14.36 -3.79 -10.92
C ILE A 75 14.24 -5.27 -10.52
N PRO A 76 13.83 -5.58 -9.28
CA PRO A 76 13.59 -6.94 -8.87
C PRO A 76 12.31 -7.47 -9.52
N VAL A 77 12.38 -8.69 -10.06
CA VAL A 77 11.23 -9.40 -10.63
C VAL A 77 11.13 -10.80 -10.05
N ASN A 78 9.91 -11.34 -9.98
CA ASN A 78 9.65 -12.72 -9.58
C ASN A 78 9.80 -13.71 -10.75
N PHE A 79 9.52 -14.99 -10.51
CA PHE A 79 9.64 -16.05 -11.53
C PHE A 79 8.70 -15.89 -12.72
N SER A 80 7.59 -15.17 -12.55
CA SER A 80 6.66 -14.84 -13.63
C SER A 80 7.05 -13.56 -14.38
N ASP A 81 8.27 -13.05 -14.17
CA ASP A 81 8.73 -11.75 -14.67
C ASP A 81 7.83 -10.59 -14.20
N GLY A 82 7.12 -10.74 -13.09
CA GLY A 82 6.35 -9.66 -12.48
C GLY A 82 7.25 -8.76 -11.64
N ARG A 83 7.11 -7.44 -11.77
CA ARG A 83 7.86 -6.49 -10.94
C ARG A 83 7.48 -6.63 -9.46
N LEU A 84 8.49 -6.68 -8.60
CA LEU A 84 8.34 -6.58 -7.17
C LEU A 84 8.52 -5.15 -6.69
N ASP A 85 7.73 -4.77 -5.69
CA ASP A 85 7.94 -3.53 -4.98
C ASP A 85 8.98 -3.69 -3.88
N ILE A 86 9.67 -2.59 -3.57
CA ILE A 86 10.40 -2.48 -2.32
C ILE A 86 9.40 -2.48 -1.17
N TYR A 87 9.72 -3.22 -0.10
CA TYR A 87 8.90 -3.26 1.09
C TYR A 87 8.73 -1.86 1.68
N ALA A 88 7.47 -1.44 1.83
CA ALA A 88 7.06 -0.24 2.52
C ALA A 88 6.50 -0.65 3.88
N ARG A 89 7.25 -0.38 4.95
CA ARG A 89 6.79 -0.67 6.32
C ARG A 89 5.44 -0.02 6.60
N GLN A 90 4.67 -0.65 7.47
CA GLN A 90 3.48 0.00 8.00
C GLN A 90 3.88 1.28 8.75
N PRO A 91 3.18 2.40 8.50
CA PRO A 91 3.47 3.61 9.22
C PRO A 91 2.95 3.60 10.65
N THR A 92 3.68 4.27 11.53
CA THR A 92 3.29 4.45 12.93
C THR A 92 2.17 5.48 13.06
N GLN A 93 1.50 5.49 14.22
CA GLN A 93 0.43 6.45 14.50
C GLN A 93 0.91 7.91 14.48
N GLN A 94 2.13 8.18 14.94
CA GLN A 94 2.71 9.53 14.94
C GLN A 94 2.92 10.05 13.52
N GLU A 95 3.42 9.20 12.62
CA GLU A 95 3.61 9.57 11.20
C GLU A 95 2.28 9.83 10.51
N TRP A 96 1.24 9.03 10.82
CA TRP A 96 -0.12 9.28 10.35
C TRP A 96 -0.65 10.65 10.81
N ILE A 97 -0.43 11.00 12.07
CA ILE A 97 -0.84 12.31 12.62
C ILE A 97 -0.12 13.44 11.85
N ALA A 98 1.20 13.32 11.66
CA ALA A 98 1.99 14.31 10.93
C ALA A 98 1.52 14.49 9.48
N TYR A 99 1.28 13.39 8.76
CA TYR A 99 0.75 13.44 7.40
C TYR A 99 -0.66 14.04 7.35
N ASN A 100 -1.56 13.61 8.25
CA ASN A 100 -2.94 14.07 8.26
C ASN A 100 -3.04 15.55 8.62
N ALA A 101 -2.22 16.06 9.54
CA ALA A 101 -2.15 17.48 9.86
C ALA A 101 -1.83 18.34 8.62
N ARG A 102 -1.00 17.81 7.71
CA ARG A 102 -0.69 18.48 6.45
C ARG A 102 -1.78 18.31 5.40
N ASN A 103 -2.22 17.07 5.19
CA ASN A 103 -3.14 16.67 4.14
C ASN A 103 -4.60 17.10 4.40
N SER A 104 -4.93 17.50 5.63
CA SER A 104 -6.22 18.11 5.99
C SER A 104 -6.32 19.56 5.56
N GLN A 105 -5.22 20.32 5.65
CA GLN A 105 -5.16 21.73 5.22
C GLN A 105 -5.28 21.85 3.70
N ARG A 106 -4.51 21.03 2.98
CA ARG A 106 -4.55 20.93 1.52
C ARG A 106 -4.01 19.58 1.10
N LYS A 107 -4.68 18.91 0.17
CA LYS A 107 -4.26 17.59 -0.32
C LYS A 107 -2.87 17.67 -0.92
N VAL A 108 -2.00 16.73 -0.57
CA VAL A 108 -0.61 16.73 -1.03
C VAL A 108 -0.50 16.24 -2.48
N CYS A 109 0.34 16.88 -3.28
CA CYS A 109 0.62 16.45 -4.64
C CYS A 109 1.58 15.24 -4.65
N GLY A 110 1.06 14.04 -4.89
CA GLY A 110 1.87 12.81 -4.98
C GLY A 110 3.03 12.93 -5.98
N PHE A 111 2.74 13.35 -7.21
CA PHE A 111 3.75 13.51 -8.26
C PHE A 111 4.89 14.42 -7.84
N TYR A 112 4.58 15.63 -7.34
CA TYR A 112 5.61 16.58 -6.92
C TYR A 112 6.50 16.02 -5.80
N GLN A 113 5.92 15.37 -4.79
CA GLN A 113 6.70 14.81 -3.68
C GLN A 113 7.55 13.61 -4.10
N MET A 114 7.21 12.93 -5.19
CA MET A 114 8.02 11.85 -5.78
C MET A 114 9.04 12.37 -6.80
N GLY A 115 9.17 13.70 -6.97
CA GLY A 115 10.06 14.29 -7.97
C GLY A 115 9.59 14.10 -9.41
N GLN A 116 8.31 13.79 -9.61
CA GLN A 116 7.70 13.52 -10.91
C GLN A 116 6.97 14.75 -11.46
N PRO A 117 6.94 14.94 -12.78
CA PRO A 117 6.21 16.04 -13.39
C PRO A 117 4.71 15.92 -13.11
N CYS A 118 4.11 16.97 -12.55
CA CYS A 118 2.66 17.08 -12.40
C CYS A 118 2.07 17.69 -13.68
N LYS A 119 1.22 16.96 -14.38
CA LYS A 119 0.60 17.41 -15.65
C LYS A 119 -0.52 18.44 -15.47
N THR A 120 -0.97 18.70 -14.24
CA THR A 120 -2.07 19.61 -13.94
C THR A 120 -1.56 21.01 -13.65
N THR A 121 -1.98 21.99 -14.46
CA THR A 121 -1.59 23.41 -14.32
C THR A 121 -2.82 24.31 -14.35
N PRO A 122 -3.08 25.12 -13.30
CA PRO A 122 -2.37 25.16 -12.03
C PRO A 122 -2.66 23.91 -11.17
N CYS A 123 -1.64 23.38 -10.50
CA CYS A 123 -1.82 22.25 -9.59
C CYS A 123 -2.59 22.69 -8.34
N GLY A 124 -3.81 22.16 -8.15
CA GLY A 124 -4.64 22.43 -6.96
C GLY A 124 -4.11 21.83 -5.65
N PHE A 125 -3.09 20.97 -5.72
CA PHE A 125 -2.53 20.26 -4.56
C PHE A 125 -1.36 21.01 -3.89
N ASP A 126 -1.06 20.66 -2.64
CA ASP A 126 0.08 21.19 -1.89
C ASP A 126 1.40 20.65 -2.46
N ARG A 127 2.29 21.58 -2.84
CA ARG A 127 3.63 21.33 -3.39
C ARG A 127 4.74 21.82 -2.44
N ARG A 128 4.44 22.08 -1.17
CA ARG A 128 5.48 22.37 -0.17
C ARG A 128 6.19 21.08 0.22
N HIS A 129 7.48 21.14 0.53
CA HIS A 129 8.23 19.95 0.98
C HIS A 129 7.57 19.30 2.20
N LEU A 130 7.49 17.97 2.16
CA LEU A 130 7.07 17.16 3.29
C LEU A 130 8.27 16.78 4.17
N GLY A 131 8.04 16.68 5.48
CA GLY A 131 8.96 15.99 6.38
C GLY A 131 9.02 14.49 6.08
N LEU A 132 10.08 13.84 6.54
CA LEU A 132 10.37 12.42 6.25
C LEU A 132 9.20 11.49 6.62
N ASP A 133 8.58 11.70 7.77
CA ASP A 133 7.42 10.95 8.26
C ASP A 133 6.23 11.04 7.30
N ALA A 134 5.84 12.26 6.92
CA ALA A 134 4.74 12.48 6.01
C ALA A 134 5.03 11.97 4.59
N LEU A 135 6.30 12.05 4.16
CA LEU A 135 6.75 11.50 2.88
C LEU A 135 6.69 9.97 2.90
N HIS A 136 7.05 9.33 4.00
CA HIS A 136 6.93 7.89 4.18
C HIS A 136 5.45 7.44 4.06
N ILE A 137 4.52 8.13 4.74
CA ILE A 137 3.08 7.87 4.59
C ILE A 137 2.64 7.99 3.15
N LEU A 138 3.05 9.05 2.46
CA LEU A 138 2.67 9.27 1.07
C LEU A 138 3.18 8.14 0.16
N LYS A 139 4.43 7.70 0.34
CA LYS A 139 4.99 6.54 -0.38
C LYS A 139 4.18 5.28 -0.10
N PHE A 140 3.87 4.99 1.16
CA PHE A 140 3.06 3.85 1.56
C PHE A 140 1.66 3.90 0.91
N LEU A 141 1.00 5.06 0.91
CA LEU A 141 -0.31 5.25 0.27
C LEU A 141 -0.26 5.04 -1.25
N LEU A 142 0.78 5.56 -1.91
CA LEU A 142 0.96 5.41 -3.36
C LEU A 142 1.23 3.95 -3.74
N LYS A 143 1.94 3.19 -2.91
CA LYS A 143 2.10 1.73 -3.08
C LYS A 143 0.83 0.92 -2.89
N ASN A 144 -0.24 1.53 -2.42
CA ASN A 144 -1.58 0.93 -2.40
C ASN A 144 -2.44 1.32 -3.62
N VAL A 145 -1.89 2.08 -4.57
CA VAL A 145 -2.54 2.41 -5.85
C VAL A 145 -1.95 1.50 -6.93
N PRO A 146 -2.77 0.73 -7.67
CA PRO A 146 -2.26 -0.20 -8.68
C PRO A 146 -1.50 0.55 -9.77
N CYS A 147 -0.42 -0.06 -10.25
CA CYS A 147 0.31 0.45 -11.40
C CYS A 147 -0.46 0.09 -12.68
N VAL A 148 -0.54 1.03 -13.63
CA VAL A 148 -1.28 0.80 -14.89
C VAL A 148 -0.54 -0.16 -15.82
N GLU A 149 0.79 -0.22 -15.71
CA GLU A 149 1.67 -1.06 -16.52
C GLU A 149 1.97 -2.42 -15.86
N GLU A 150 1.33 -2.75 -14.74
CA GLU A 150 1.55 -4.04 -14.07
C GLU A 150 1.04 -5.22 -14.92
N PRO A 151 1.72 -6.38 -14.89
CA PRO A 151 2.93 -6.70 -14.11
C PRO A 151 4.26 -6.31 -14.82
N SER A 152 4.18 -5.81 -16.05
CA SER A 152 5.30 -5.55 -16.95
C SER A 152 6.09 -4.27 -16.68
N CYS A 153 5.61 -3.36 -15.83
CA CYS A 153 6.25 -2.08 -15.57
C CYS A 153 7.75 -2.23 -15.24
N ARG A 154 8.63 -1.55 -15.97
CA ARG A 154 10.07 -1.44 -15.65
C ARG A 154 10.53 0.00 -15.47
N ARG A 155 9.64 0.91 -15.08
CA ARG A 155 10.03 2.29 -14.73
C ARG A 155 10.78 2.34 -13.41
N LEU A 156 12.04 2.78 -13.40
CA LEU A 156 12.85 2.82 -12.18
C LEU A 156 12.21 3.66 -11.06
N ASP A 157 11.55 4.75 -11.45
CA ASP A 157 10.92 5.74 -10.57
C ASP A 157 9.43 5.48 -10.25
N CYS A 158 8.91 4.29 -10.57
CA CYS A 158 7.50 3.97 -10.32
C CYS A 158 7.18 3.91 -8.82
N PHE A 159 6.32 4.83 -8.38
CA PHE A 159 5.84 4.95 -7.02
C PHE A 159 4.51 4.22 -6.76
N SER A 160 3.84 3.73 -7.81
CA SER A 160 2.63 2.91 -7.71
C SER A 160 2.95 1.49 -7.20
N GLY A 161 1.94 0.77 -6.71
CA GLY A 161 2.04 -0.61 -6.25
C GLY A 161 1.87 -1.61 -7.38
N HIS A 162 2.74 -2.63 -7.40
CA HIS A 162 2.71 -3.78 -8.30
C HIS A 162 2.33 -5.07 -7.55
N VAL A 163 2.55 -5.10 -6.23
CA VAL A 163 2.17 -6.22 -5.36
C VAL A 163 1.43 -5.71 -4.13
N CYS A 164 0.50 -6.52 -3.60
CA CYS A 164 -0.19 -6.14 -2.37
C CYS A 164 0.76 -6.26 -1.18
N GLN A 165 1.02 -5.14 -0.50
CA GLN A 165 1.84 -5.11 0.71
C GLN A 165 1.03 -5.12 2.02
N LYS A 166 -0.31 -5.07 1.98
CA LYS A 166 -1.14 -5.12 3.19
C LYS A 166 -1.04 -6.43 3.93
N ASP A 167 -0.85 -6.37 5.24
CA ASP A 167 -0.67 -7.56 6.06
C ASP A 167 -1.97 -8.32 6.29
N GLY A 168 -1.88 -9.65 6.25
CA GLY A 168 -3.04 -10.54 6.35
C GLY A 168 -4.14 -10.25 5.31
N CYS A 169 -3.80 -9.66 4.16
CA CYS A 169 -4.78 -9.20 3.19
C CYS A 169 -5.75 -10.33 2.82
N ARG A 170 -7.03 -10.11 3.12
CA ARG A 170 -8.14 -10.93 2.64
C ARG A 170 -8.71 -10.15 1.47
N VAL A 171 -8.42 -10.58 0.25
CA VAL A 171 -8.82 -9.85 -0.97
C VAL A 171 -10.30 -9.49 -0.89
N THR A 172 -10.56 -8.19 -0.77
CA THR A 172 -11.92 -7.63 -0.70
C THR A 172 -12.17 -6.77 -1.92
N SER A 173 -13.45 -6.44 -2.17
CA SER A 173 -13.83 -5.45 -3.18
C SER A 173 -13.33 -4.02 -2.86
N ALA A 174 -12.85 -3.77 -1.64
CA ALA A 174 -12.29 -2.48 -1.24
C ALA A 174 -10.77 -2.36 -1.53
N ASP A 175 -10.12 -3.46 -1.91
CA ASP A 175 -8.71 -3.45 -2.26
C ASP A 175 -8.51 -2.87 -3.66
N LYS A 176 -7.59 -1.91 -3.74
CA LYS A 176 -7.27 -1.22 -5.00
C LYS A 176 -6.28 -1.99 -5.85
N ILE A 177 -5.39 -2.75 -5.22
CA ILE A 177 -4.44 -3.63 -5.92
C ILE A 177 -5.23 -4.76 -6.59
N ARG A 178 -4.90 -5.04 -7.86
CA ARG A 178 -5.56 -6.10 -8.65
C ARG A 178 -5.46 -7.45 -7.95
N ARG A 179 -6.50 -8.28 -8.11
CA ARG A 179 -6.61 -9.59 -7.47
C ARG A 179 -5.35 -10.45 -7.66
N ASP A 180 -4.82 -10.50 -8.87
CA ASP A 180 -3.64 -11.32 -9.23
C ASP A 180 -2.37 -10.87 -8.49
N ASN A 181 -2.32 -9.60 -8.09
CA ASN A 181 -1.20 -8.99 -7.36
C ASN A 181 -1.28 -9.22 -5.85
N HIS A 182 -2.37 -9.84 -5.34
CA HIS A 182 -2.44 -10.34 -3.96
C HIS A 182 -1.83 -11.74 -3.80
N THR A 183 -1.82 -12.53 -4.89
CA THR A 183 -1.30 -13.90 -4.92
C THR A 183 0.01 -14.02 -5.68
N SER A 184 0.60 -12.89 -6.09
CA SER A 184 1.88 -12.86 -6.76
C SER A 184 2.98 -13.41 -5.87
N ASP A 185 3.91 -14.12 -6.49
CA ASP A 185 5.13 -14.54 -5.84
C ASP A 185 5.94 -13.30 -5.44
N LEU A 186 6.34 -13.23 -4.16
CA LEU A 186 7.04 -12.09 -3.58
C LEU A 186 8.57 -12.29 -3.59
N TRP A 187 9.05 -13.46 -4.01
CA TRP A 187 10.47 -13.78 -4.03
C TRP A 187 11.16 -13.19 -5.25
N VAL A 188 12.31 -12.55 -5.03
CA VAL A 188 13.14 -12.05 -6.12
C VAL A 188 13.78 -13.24 -6.85
N SER A 189 13.45 -13.39 -8.12
CA SER A 189 14.07 -14.39 -9.00
C SER A 189 15.30 -13.82 -9.70
N LYS A 190 15.20 -12.58 -10.21
CA LYS A 190 16.29 -11.89 -10.91
C LYS A 190 16.12 -10.37 -10.83
N PHE A 191 17.16 -9.67 -11.24
CA PHE A 191 17.17 -8.21 -11.42
C PHE A 191 17.27 -7.89 -12.91
N VAL A 192 16.38 -7.00 -13.39
CA VAL A 192 16.34 -6.59 -14.80
C VAL A 192 16.62 -5.10 -14.95
N LYS A 193 17.04 -4.68 -16.15
CA LYS A 193 17.23 -3.27 -16.47
C LYS A 193 15.87 -2.57 -16.61
N PRO A 194 15.77 -1.26 -16.27
CA PRO A 194 14.58 -0.48 -16.51
C PRO A 194 14.30 -0.30 -18.01
N ASP A 195 13.05 -0.03 -18.35
CA ASP A 195 12.69 0.47 -19.68
C ASP A 195 13.25 1.89 -19.83
N GLY A 196 13.81 2.18 -21.01
CA GLY A 196 14.46 3.47 -21.32
C GLY A 196 13.52 4.66 -21.32
#